data_AF-A0A2X2YQA3-F1
#
_entry.id   AF-A0A2X2YQA3-F1
#
_cell.length_a   1.000
_cell.length_b   1.000
_cell.length_c   1.000
_cell.angle_alpha   90.00
_cell.angle_beta   90.00
_cell.angle_gamma   90.00
#
_symmetry.space_group_name_H-M   'P 1'
#
loop_
_entity.id
_entity.type
_entity.pdbx_description
1 polymer ?
#
loop_
_entity_poly.entity_id
_entity_poly.type
_entity_poly.pdbx_seq_one_letter_code
_entity_poly.pdbx_strand_id
1 'polypeptide(L)'
;MNILKGEPLNDINESNKEDIKACIQQLHRAGLASNDIHAGNFIRTPSGELRIIDLSCKGSLKICQANDILVLQNKYHMNIEGQGLVYKLIQLKEKFRRLSRKMRGK
;
A
#
# COMPACT_ATOMS: atom_id res chain seq x y z
N MET A 1 4.85 8.32 24.89
CA MET A 1 5.11 7.84 23.52
C MET A 1 5.73 6.46 23.64
N ASN A 2 4.97 5.39 23.39
CA ASN A 2 5.50 4.04 23.46
C ASN A 2 6.38 3.81 22.23
N ILE A 3 7.67 3.55 22.44
CA ILE A 3 8.56 3.11 21.37
C ILE A 3 8.08 1.72 20.96
N LEU A 4 7.55 1.61 19.74
CA LEU A 4 7.29 0.31 19.12
C LEU A 4 8.64 -0.40 18.97
N LYS A 5 8.87 -1.43 19.78
CA LYS A 5 9.99 -2.34 19.60
C LYS A 5 9.67 -3.22 18.40
N GLY A 6 10.58 -3.27 17.44
CA GLY A 6 10.50 -4.15 16.29
C GLY A 6 11.51 -3.78 15.22
N GLU A 7 11.77 -4.72 14.32
CA GLU A 7 12.75 -4.56 13.25
C GLU A 7 12.02 -4.21 11.95
N PRO A 8 12.50 -3.22 11.18
CA PRO A 8 11.96 -2.94 9.86
C PRO A 8 12.16 -4.13 8.93
N LEU A 9 11.28 -4.30 7.95
CA LEU A 9 11.53 -5.28 6.90
C LEU A 9 12.72 -4.82 6.03
N ASN A 10 13.60 -5.76 5.71
CA ASN A 10 14.68 -5.53 4.75
C ASN A 10 14.15 -5.42 3.31
N ASP A 11 13.14 -6.22 2.97
CA ASP A 11 12.52 -6.24 1.65
C ASP A 11 11.06 -6.73 1.69
N ILE A 12 10.31 -6.41 0.64
CA ILE A 12 8.94 -6.89 0.39
C ILE A 12 9.01 -8.01 -0.65
N ASN A 13 8.67 -9.23 -0.24
CA ASN A 13 8.80 -10.43 -1.06
C ASN A 13 7.73 -11.49 -0.72
N GLU A 14 7.80 -12.67 -1.34
CA GLU A 14 6.77 -13.71 -1.15
C GLU A 14 6.66 -14.22 0.29
N SER A 15 7.71 -14.17 1.12
CA SER A 15 7.66 -14.68 2.50
C SER A 15 6.85 -13.78 3.45
N ASN A 16 6.67 -12.50 3.11
CA ASN A 16 5.94 -11.52 3.93
C ASN A 16 4.71 -10.93 3.25
N LYS A 17 4.39 -11.40 2.04
CA LYS A 17 3.29 -10.90 1.22
C LYS A 17 1.92 -10.97 1.88
N GLU A 18 1.59 -12.10 2.50
CA GLU A 18 0.28 -12.27 3.13
C GLU A 18 0.13 -11.40 4.38
N ASP A 19 1.20 -11.26 5.17
CA ASP A 19 1.22 -10.34 6.32
C ASP A 19 1.07 -8.89 5.89
N ILE A 20 1.73 -8.47 4.81
CA ILE A 20 1.62 -7.12 4.26
C ILE A 20 0.19 -6.85 3.77
N LYS A 21 -0.42 -7.79 3.05
CA LYS A 21 -1.83 -7.67 2.62
C LYS A 21 -2.75 -7.52 3.82
N ALA A 22 -2.60 -8.39 4.83
CA ALA A 22 -3.42 -8.34 6.03
C ALA A 22 -3.23 -7.03 6.80
N CYS A 23 -1.99 -6.55 6.93
CA CYS A 23 -1.66 -5.28 7.57
C CYS A 23 -2.33 -4.10 6.85
N ILE A 24 -2.23 -4.03 5.53
CA ILE A 24 -2.80 -2.94 4.72
C ILE A 24 -4.33 -2.97 4.73
N GLN A 25 -4.94 -4.16 4.64
CA GLN A 25 -6.39 -4.28 4.74
C GLN A 25 -6.91 -3.86 6.11
N GLN A 26 -6.22 -4.24 7.19
CA GLN A 26 -6.57 -3.78 8.54
C GLN A 26 -6.43 -2.26 8.67
N LEU A 27 -5.35 -1.70 8.14
CA LEU A 27 -5.13 -0.25 8.11
C LEU A 27 -6.27 0.48 7.40
N HIS A 28 -6.68 -0.02 6.23
CA HIS A 28 -7.75 0.60 5.45
C HIS A 28 -9.12 0.47 6.11
N ARG A 29 -9.42 -0.69 6.73
CA ARG A 29 -10.65 -0.90 7.52
C ARG A 29 -10.72 0.03 8.73
N ALA A 30 -9.58 0.38 9.32
CA ALA A 30 -9.47 1.35 10.41
C ALA A 30 -9.62 2.82 9.95
N GLY A 31 -9.84 3.07 8.65
CA GLY A 31 -9.97 4.42 8.11
C GLY A 31 -8.63 5.15 7.99
N LEU A 32 -7.53 4.41 7.85
CA LEU A 32 -6.18 4.93 7.71
C LEU A 32 -5.56 4.51 6.37
N ALA A 33 -4.44 5.13 6.02
CA ALA A 33 -3.62 4.79 4.87
C ALA A 33 -2.15 5.10 5.17
N SER A 34 -1.23 4.47 4.44
CA SER A 34 0.19 4.80 4.54
C SER A 34 0.58 5.83 3.47
N ASN A 35 0.17 5.61 2.23
CA ASN A 35 0.57 6.35 1.03
C ASN A 35 2.09 6.38 0.78
N ASP A 36 2.85 5.52 1.47
CA ASP A 36 4.31 5.39 1.34
C ASP A 36 4.76 3.92 1.54
N ILE A 37 4.31 3.05 0.65
CA ILE A 37 4.57 1.61 0.73
C ILE A 37 6.02 1.29 0.33
N HIS A 38 6.85 1.02 1.35
CA HIS A 38 8.19 0.44 1.21
C HIS A 38 8.56 -0.39 2.43
N ALA A 39 9.57 -1.27 2.31
CA ALA A 39 9.93 -2.25 3.35
C ALA A 39 10.20 -1.59 4.72
N GLY A 40 10.97 -0.49 4.74
CA GLY A 40 11.27 0.25 5.97
C GLY A 40 10.07 0.83 6.75
N ASN A 41 8.89 0.95 6.13
CA ASN A 41 7.68 1.41 6.81
C ASN A 41 6.87 0.28 7.45
N PHE A 42 7.29 -0.97 7.25
CA PHE A 42 6.74 -2.13 7.93
C PHE A 42 7.71 -2.59 9.02
N ILE A 43 7.22 -2.68 10.25
CA ILE A 43 7.97 -3.20 11.39
C ILE A 43 7.39 -4.54 11.81
N ARG A 44 8.27 -5.53 12.00
CA ARG A 44 7.96 -6.80 12.64
C ARG A 44 8.15 -6.66 14.15
N THR A 45 7.07 -6.83 14.91
CA THR A 45 7.14 -6.79 16.38
C THR A 45 7.81 -8.04 16.94
N PRO A 46 8.30 -8.03 18.20
CA PRO A 46 8.78 -9.24 18.88
C PRO A 46 7.76 -10.37 18.96
N SER A 47 6.46 -10.05 18.90
CA SER A 47 5.38 -11.05 18.84
C SER A 47 5.16 -11.64 17.44
N GLY A 48 5.88 -11.15 16.42
CA GLY A 48 5.78 -11.61 15.04
C GLY A 48 4.72 -10.87 14.21
N GLU A 49 4.01 -9.88 14.75
CA GLU A 49 3.03 -9.10 13.99
C GLU A 49 3.71 -8.07 13.09
N LEU A 50 3.13 -7.83 11.91
CA LEU A 50 3.57 -6.74 11.03
C LEU A 50 2.72 -5.48 11.26
N ARG A 51 3.38 -4.35 11.48
CA ARG A 51 2.74 -3.04 11.70
C ARG A 51 3.33 -1.99 10.78
N ILE A 52 2.52 -0.99 10.42
CA ILE A 52 2.97 0.20 9.70
C ILE A 52 3.28 1.31 10.70
N ILE A 53 4.39 2.02 10.47
CA ILE A 53 4.83 3.12 11.34
C ILE A 53 4.53 4.51 10.80
N ASP A 54 4.39 4.67 9.49
CA ASP A 54 4.09 5.97 8.87
C ASP A 54 2.70 5.96 8.23
N LEU A 55 1.88 6.89 8.70
CA LEU A 55 0.48 7.04 8.33
C LEU A 55 0.29 8.37 7.63
N SER A 56 -0.38 8.34 6.48
CA SER A 56 -0.69 9.54 5.74
C SER A 56 -2.19 9.72 5.59
N CYS A 57 -2.64 10.90 6.01
CA CYS A 57 -3.98 11.41 5.76
C CYS A 57 -3.94 12.69 4.92
N LYS A 58 -2.81 13.00 4.25
CA LYS A 58 -2.71 14.23 3.46
C LYS A 58 -3.60 14.15 2.22
N GLY A 59 -4.62 14.99 2.19
CA GLY A 59 -5.59 15.04 1.09
C GLY A 59 -6.75 14.07 1.29
N SER A 60 -7.08 13.29 0.26
CA SER A 60 -8.21 12.36 0.30
C SER A 60 -7.75 10.97 0.73
N LEU A 61 -8.23 10.50 1.89
CA LEU A 61 -7.97 9.15 2.42
C LEU A 61 -8.21 8.06 1.37
N LYS A 62 -9.32 8.16 0.61
CA LYS A 62 -9.65 7.17 -0.43
C LYS A 62 -8.61 7.13 -1.56
N ILE A 63 -7.96 8.27 -1.86
CA ILE A 63 -6.86 8.33 -2.82
C ILE A 63 -5.62 7.66 -2.23
N CYS A 64 -5.28 7.95 -0.97
CA CYS A 64 -4.16 7.33 -0.27
C CYS A 64 -4.29 5.80 -0.22
N GLN A 65 -5.46 5.29 0.15
CA GLN A 65 -5.74 3.84 0.18
C GLN A 65 -5.62 3.22 -1.22
N ALA A 66 -6.12 3.89 -2.25
CA ALA A 66 -5.98 3.41 -3.62
C ALA A 66 -4.52 3.39 -4.08
N ASN A 67 -3.71 4.38 -3.69
CA ASN A 67 -2.28 4.40 -3.99
C ASN A 67 -1.54 3.24 -3.31
N ASP A 68 -1.84 2.94 -2.04
CA ASP A 68 -1.27 1.78 -1.34
C ASP A 68 -1.50 0.49 -2.14
N ILE A 69 -2.76 0.24 -2.54
CA ILE A 69 -3.13 -0.93 -3.35
C ILE A 69 -2.39 -0.92 -4.69
N LEU A 70 -2.32 0.21 -5.37
CA LEU A 70 -1.66 0.30 -6.67
C LEU A 70 -0.15 0.06 -6.58
N VAL A 71 0.51 0.50 -5.51
CA VAL A 71 1.94 0.20 -5.30
C VAL A 71 2.12 -1.29 -5.07
N LEU A 72 1.33 -1.91 -4.19
CA LEU A 72 1.37 -3.36 -3.95
C LEU A 72 1.13 -4.17 -5.24
N GLN A 73 0.16 -3.78 -6.07
CA GLN A 73 -0.14 -4.47 -7.32
C GLN A 73 0.95 -4.26 -8.39
N ASN A 74 1.40 -3.02 -8.59
CA ASN A 74 2.27 -2.68 -9.72
C ASN A 74 3.75 -2.91 -9.45
N LYS A 75 4.22 -2.64 -8.23
CA LYS A 75 5.64 -2.75 -7.85
C LYS A 75 5.95 -4.11 -7.26
N TYR A 76 5.04 -4.65 -6.46
CA TYR A 76 5.26 -5.87 -5.68
C TYR A 76 4.45 -7.07 -6.19
N HIS A 77 3.70 -6.91 -7.29
CA HIS A 77 2.89 -7.96 -7.90
C HIS A 77 1.96 -8.70 -6.91
N MET A 78 1.48 -7.98 -5.90
CA MET A 78 0.58 -8.52 -4.89
C MET A 78 -0.86 -8.29 -5.31
N ASN A 79 -1.58 -9.39 -5.53
CA ASN A 79 -3.02 -9.32 -5.77
C ASN A 79 -3.74 -9.00 -4.46
N ILE A 80 -4.11 -7.73 -4.30
CA ILE A 80 -4.93 -7.22 -3.21
C ILE A 80 -6.13 -6.51 -3.84
N GLU A 81 -7.33 -6.85 -3.39
CA GLU A 81 -8.55 -6.24 -3.92
C GLU A 81 -8.73 -4.83 -3.38
N GLY A 82 -8.74 -3.85 -4.28
CA GLY A 82 -9.22 -2.51 -3.97
C GLY A 82 -10.73 -2.44 -4.10
N GLN A 83 -11.39 -1.79 -3.13
CA GLN A 83 -12.84 -1.65 -3.11
C GLN A 83 -13.30 -0.21 -3.37
N GLY A 84 -14.51 -0.08 -3.92
CA GLY A 84 -15.19 1.20 -4.07
C GLY A 84 -14.93 1.95 -5.39
N LEU A 85 -15.79 2.94 -5.65
CA LEU A 85 -15.79 3.74 -6.89
C LEU A 85 -14.50 4.56 -7.07
N VAL A 86 -13.94 5.10 -5.98
CA VAL A 86 -12.72 5.91 -6.03
C VAL A 86 -11.52 5.08 -6.51
N TYR A 87 -11.36 3.85 -5.99
CA TYR A 87 -10.32 2.93 -6.46
C TYR A 87 -10.46 2.66 -7.96
N LYS A 88 -11.68 2.34 -8.44
CA LYS A 88 -11.94 2.08 -9.86
C LYS A 88 -11.62 3.29 -10.75
N LEU A 89 -11.97 4.50 -10.32
CA LEU A 89 -11.66 5.74 -11.05
C LEU A 89 -10.15 6.00 -11.14
N ILE A 90 -9.41 5.83 -10.04
CA ILE A 90 -7.96 6.01 -10.04
C ILE A 90 -7.28 4.95 -10.91
N GLN A 91 -7.71 3.69 -10.80
CA GLN A 91 -7.19 2.61 -11.65
C GLN A 91 -7.44 2.90 -13.14
N LEU A 92 -8.62 3.39 -13.49
CA LEU A 92 -8.97 3.78 -14.85
C LEU A 92 -8.09 4.94 -15.35
N LYS A 93 -7.95 6.01 -14.55
CA LYS A 93 -7.05 7.14 -14.85
C LYS A 93 -5.62 6.69 -15.11
N GLU A 94 -5.10 5.78 -14.28
CA GLU A 94 -3.74 5.23 -14.46
C GLU A 94 -3.59 4.40 -15.74
N LYS A 95 -4.60 3.60 -16.09
CA LYS A 95 -4.65 2.86 -17.36
C LYS A 95 -4.67 3.82 -18.55
N PHE A 96 -5.51 4.86 -18.52
CA PHE A 96 -5.53 5.91 -19.55
C PHE A 96 -4.18 6.63 -19.67
N ARG A 97 -3.54 6.96 -18.54
CA ARG A 97 -2.21 7.59 -18.52
C ARG A 97 -1.14 6.70 -19.14
N ARG A 98 -1.19 5.39 -18.92
CA ARG A 98 -0.28 4.42 -19.56
C ARG A 98 -0.54 4.29 -21.06
N LEU A 99 -1.80 4.20 -21.48
CA LEU A 99 -2.20 4.14 -22.88
C LEU A 99 -1.81 5.41 -23.64
N SER A 100 -2.08 6.58 -23.06
CA SER A 100 -1.71 7.88 -23.63
C SER A 100 -0.20 8.01 -23.85
N ARG A 101 0.63 7.54 -22.90
CA ARG A 101 2.09 7.52 -23.06
C ARG A 101 2.53 6.63 -24.23
N LYS A 102 1.99 5.41 -24.31
CA LYS A 102 2.25 4.47 -25.42
C LYS A 102 1.86 5.07 -26.78
N MET A 103 0.69 5.73 -26.85
CA MET A 103 0.22 6.38 -28.09
C MET A 103 1.06 7.59 -28.50
N ARG A 104 1.66 8.31 -27.55
CA ARG A 104 2.56 9.44 -27.83
C ARG A 104 3.98 9.01 -28.21
N GLY A 105 4.25 7.72 -28.40
CA GLY A 105 5.53 7.23 -28.91
C GLY A 105 6.70 7.32 -27.93
N LYS A 106 6.43 7.29 -26.61
CA LYS A 106 7.44 7.02 -25.57
C LYS A 106 7.23 5.66 -24.94
#